data_AF-V5H2H5-F1
#
_entry.id   AF-V5H2H5-F1
#
_cell.length_a   1.000
_cell.length_b   1.000
_cell.length_c   1.000
_cell.angle_alpha   90.00
_cell.angle_beta   90.00
_cell.angle_gamma   90.00
#
_symmetry.space_group_name_H-M   'P 1'
#
loop_
_entity.id
_entity.type
_entity.pdbx_description
1 polymer ?
#
loop_
_entity_poly.entity_id
_entity_poly.type
_entity_poly.pdbx_seq_one_letter_code
_entity_poly.pdbx_strand_id
1 'polypeptide(L)'
;AGIPIKEYVCACTASLANNDIPMLDISHQEEVMGGPTLTVAALPISGKIVLMEMSQRFHLDHLQKVLEKALQGCRDIKQILDEAVRLHVRDVGCSTGWANTTS
;
A
#
# COMPACT_ATOMS: atom_id res chain seq x y z
N ALA A 1 -10.16 -8.25 15.07
CA ALA A 1 -9.99 -7.20 16.11
C ALA A 1 -11.15 -6.20 16.13
N GLY A 2 -11.89 -5.92 15.05
CA GLY A 2 -13.13 -5.11 15.12
C GLY A 2 -12.96 -3.67 15.60
N ILE A 3 -11.71 -3.18 15.67
CA ILE A 3 -11.38 -1.84 16.16
C ILE A 3 -11.77 -0.83 15.07
N PRO A 4 -12.49 0.24 15.41
CA PRO A 4 -12.84 1.28 14.45
C PRO A 4 -11.56 1.98 13.99
N ILE A 5 -11.26 1.86 12.70
CA ILE A 5 -10.20 2.59 12.00
C ILE A 5 -10.83 3.62 11.08
N LYS A 6 -10.22 4.80 10.97
CA LYS A 6 -10.71 5.85 10.05
C LYS A 6 -10.59 5.42 8.60
N GLU A 7 -9.49 4.73 8.29
CA GLU A 7 -9.07 4.37 6.95
C GLU A 7 -7.95 3.32 7.03
N TYR A 8 -7.79 2.53 5.95
CA TYR A 8 -6.66 1.62 5.82
C TYR A 8 -5.34 2.39 5.72
N VAL A 9 -4.35 2.00 6.50
CA VAL A 9 -2.97 2.45 6.28
C VAL A 9 -2.32 1.44 5.34
N CYS A 10 -1.94 1.90 4.14
CA CYS A 10 -1.26 1.06 3.15
C CYS A 10 0.20 1.51 3.06
N ALA A 11 1.11 0.55 3.05
CA ALA A 11 2.53 0.80 2.91
C ALA A 11 3.09 0.08 1.69
N CYS A 12 4.01 0.73 0.99
CA CYS A 12 4.76 0.12 -0.10
C CYS A 12 6.19 0.66 -0.14
N THR A 13 7.07 -0.12 -0.75
CA THR A 13 8.44 0.28 -1.07
C THR A 13 8.51 0.72 -2.52
N ALA A 14 9.37 1.67 -2.83
CA ALA A 14 9.64 2.13 -4.18
C ALA A 14 11.12 2.47 -4.34
N SER A 15 11.64 2.34 -5.55
CA SER A 15 13.04 2.61 -5.87
C SER A 15 13.16 3.15 -7.29
N LEU A 16 14.37 3.48 -7.70
CA LEU A 16 14.72 3.98 -9.01
C LEU A 16 15.74 3.03 -9.65
N ALA A 17 15.32 2.28 -10.67
CA ALA A 17 16.20 1.48 -11.50
C ALA A 17 16.80 2.31 -12.63
N ASN A 18 18.05 2.02 -12.99
CA ASN A 18 18.74 2.63 -14.14
C ASN A 18 18.68 4.17 -14.16
N ASN A 19 18.73 4.80 -12.98
CA ASN A 19 18.65 6.25 -12.76
C ASN A 19 17.38 6.98 -13.25
N ASP A 20 16.38 6.32 -13.83
CA ASP A 20 15.18 7.02 -14.32
C ASP A 20 13.88 6.22 -14.30
N ILE A 21 13.92 4.91 -14.02
CA ILE A 21 12.76 4.04 -14.06
C ILE A 21 12.23 3.83 -12.64
N PRO A 22 11.07 4.39 -12.26
CA PRO A 22 10.51 4.19 -10.93
C PRO A 22 9.91 2.78 -10.81
N MET A 23 10.39 2.04 -9.82
CA MET A 23 9.91 0.70 -9.48
C MET A 23 9.08 0.75 -8.19
N LEU A 24 8.12 -0.15 -8.09
CA LEU A 24 7.22 -0.29 -6.94
C LEU A 24 7.35 -1.72 -6.41
N ASP A 25 7.21 -1.86 -5.10
CA ASP A 25 7.31 -3.13 -4.36
C ASP A 25 8.66 -3.81 -4.55
N ILE A 26 9.68 -3.11 -4.04
CA ILE A 26 11.08 -3.50 -4.16
C ILE A 26 11.33 -4.76 -3.33
N SER A 27 11.77 -5.80 -4.02
CA SER A 27 12.19 -7.05 -3.42
C SER A 27 13.60 -6.95 -2.83
N HIS A 28 13.94 -7.89 -1.95
CA HIS A 28 15.27 -7.92 -1.33
C HIS A 28 16.41 -8.03 -2.36
N GLN A 29 16.19 -8.74 -3.48
CA GLN A 29 17.21 -8.84 -4.53
C GLN A 29 17.48 -7.49 -5.19
N GLU A 30 16.42 -6.73 -5.49
CA GLU A 30 16.52 -5.40 -6.11
C GLU A 30 17.14 -4.38 -5.16
N GLU A 31 16.83 -4.48 -3.86
CA GLU A 31 17.47 -3.67 -2.82
C GLU A 31 18.98 -3.93 -2.75
N VAL A 32 19.39 -5.20 -2.79
CA VAL A 32 20.81 -5.60 -2.76
C VAL A 32 21.57 -5.18 -4.03
N MET A 33 20.89 -5.01 -5.16
CA MET A 33 21.49 -4.47 -6.40
C MET A 33 21.91 -2.99 -6.26
N GLY A 34 21.60 -2.34 -5.13
CA GLY A 34 22.17 -1.06 -4.74
C GLY A 34 21.35 0.15 -5.14
N GLY A 35 20.08 -0.03 -5.47
CA GLY A 35 19.14 1.07 -5.70
C GLY A 35 18.71 1.74 -4.39
N PRO A 36 18.48 3.06 -4.38
CA PRO A 36 17.93 3.74 -3.20
C PRO A 36 16.49 3.30 -2.97
N THR A 37 16.13 2.99 -1.72
CA THR A 37 14.77 2.51 -1.36
C THR A 37 14.03 3.57 -0.55
N LEU A 38 12.80 3.85 -0.97
CA LEU A 38 11.83 4.70 -0.30
C LEU A 38 10.68 3.84 0.20
N THR A 39 10.45 3.85 1.51
CA THR A 39 9.30 3.19 2.14
C THR A 39 8.28 4.24 2.52
N VAL A 40 7.04 4.10 2.04
CA VAL A 40 5.96 5.06 2.31
C VAL A 40 4.77 4.33 2.86
N ALA A 41 4.27 4.78 4.01
CA ALA A 41 2.94 4.42 4.51
C ALA A 41 2.01 5.62 4.37
N ALA A 42 0.88 5.42 3.70
CA ALA A 42 -0.08 6.48 3.43
C ALA A 42 -1.51 6.02 3.69
N LEU A 43 -2.35 7.01 3.94
CA LEU A 43 -3.79 6.92 3.92
C LEU A 43 -4.26 7.14 2.46
N PRO A 44 -4.65 6.10 1.71
CA PRO A 44 -4.95 6.14 0.27
C PRO A 44 -6.16 7.01 -0.16
N ILE A 45 -7.18 7.16 0.68
CA ILE A 45 -8.37 8.02 0.55
C ILE A 45 -8.01 9.47 0.82
N SER A 46 -7.35 9.77 1.95
CA SER A 46 -7.01 11.16 2.31
C SER A 46 -5.71 11.66 1.68
N GLY A 47 -4.92 10.78 1.07
CA GLY A 47 -3.62 11.07 0.46
C GLY A 47 -2.52 11.44 1.47
N LYS A 48 -2.79 11.30 2.77
CA LYS A 48 -1.86 11.71 3.83
C LYS A 48 -0.78 10.67 4.02
N ILE A 49 0.48 11.12 4.02
CA ILE A 49 1.62 10.28 4.36
C ILE A 49 1.68 10.17 5.89
N VAL A 50 1.65 8.95 6.40
CA VAL A 50 1.76 8.62 7.83
C VAL A 50 3.21 8.37 8.20
N LEU A 51 3.95 7.70 7.31
CA LEU A 51 5.36 7.39 7.48
C LEU A 51 6.07 7.52 6.13
N MET A 52 7.26 8.09 6.16
CA MET A 52 8.18 8.07 5.03
C MET A 52 9.58 7.78 5.56
N GLU A 53 10.20 6.73 5.04
CA GLU A 53 11.55 6.31 5.39
C GLU A 53 12.37 6.16 4.10
N MET A 54 13.64 6.58 4.16
CA MET A 54 14.58 6.43 3.05
C MET A 54 15.83 5.75 3.57
N SER A 55 16.22 4.63 2.97
CA SER A 55 17.46 3.93 3.32
C SER A 55 18.69 4.64 2.76
N GLN A 56 18.53 5.33 1.62
CA GLN A 56 19.58 6.02 0.88
C GLN A 56 19.11 7.39 0.37
N ARG A 57 20.06 8.23 -0.04
CA ARG A 57 19.76 9.59 -0.54
C ARG A 57 19.25 9.53 -1.98
N PHE A 58 18.10 10.15 -2.22
CA PHE A 58 17.59 10.44 -3.56
C PHE A 58 17.97 11.86 -4.00
N HIS A 59 18.15 12.04 -5.30
CA HIS A 59 18.08 13.38 -5.89
C HIS A 59 16.63 13.89 -5.83
N LEU A 60 16.42 15.17 -5.55
CA LEU A 60 15.09 15.76 -5.40
C LEU A 60 14.19 15.51 -6.63
N ASP A 61 14.78 15.60 -7.83
CA ASP A 61 14.05 15.39 -9.09
C ASP A 61 13.53 13.96 -9.27
N HIS A 62 14.21 12.97 -8.68
CA HIS A 62 13.79 11.57 -8.72
C HIS A 62 12.91 11.19 -7.53
N LEU A 63 13.12 11.81 -6.37
CA LEU A 63 12.34 11.55 -5.16
C LEU A 63 10.85 11.76 -5.41
N GLN A 64 10.47 12.86 -6.07
CA GLN A 64 9.07 13.14 -6.36
C GLN A 64 8.44 12.04 -7.24
N LYS A 65 9.14 11.61 -8.29
CA LYS A 65 8.68 10.53 -9.19
C LYS A 65 8.47 9.21 -8.44
N VAL A 66 9.43 8.84 -7.59
CA VAL A 66 9.39 7.61 -6.80
C VAL A 66 8.29 7.67 -5.72
N LEU A 67 8.14 8.82 -5.07
CA LEU A 67 7.08 9.06 -4.08
C LEU A 67 5.69 8.96 -4.71
N GLU A 68 5.47 9.58 -5.87
CA GLU A 68 4.20 9.49 -6.59
C GLU A 68 3.88 8.05 -6.98
N LYS A 69 4.90 7.28 -7.38
CA LYS A 69 4.76 5.85 -7.69
C LYS A 69 4.41 5.03 -6.46
N ALA A 70 5.06 5.28 -5.32
CA ALA A 70 4.74 4.66 -4.05
C ALA A 70 3.29 4.99 -3.63
N LEU A 71 2.88 6.26 -3.68
CA LEU A 71 1.51 6.66 -3.35
C LEU A 71 0.47 5.99 -4.25
N GLN A 72 0.80 5.77 -5.53
CA GLN A 72 -0.04 4.99 -6.43
C GLN A 72 -0.13 3.53 -5.98
N GLY A 73 1.00 2.91 -5.62
CA GLY A 73 1.01 1.56 -5.06
C GLY A 73 0.16 1.41 -3.81
N CYS A 74 0.19 2.39 -2.89
CA CYS A 74 -0.70 2.39 -1.72
C CYS A 74 -2.19 2.42 -2.11
N ARG A 75 -2.56 3.12 -3.18
CA ARG A 75 -3.94 3.14 -3.70
C ARG A 75 -4.33 1.79 -4.32
N ASP A 76 -3.41 1.16 -5.04
CA ASP A 76 -3.63 -0.14 -5.68
C ASP A 76 -3.79 -1.24 -4.61
N ILE A 77 -2.91 -1.25 -3.61
CA ILE A 77 -2.99 -2.14 -2.43
C ILE A 77 -4.33 -1.97 -1.71
N LYS A 78 -4.81 -0.73 -1.53
CA LYS A 78 -6.13 -0.48 -0.93
C LYS A 78 -7.27 -1.15 -1.70
N GLN A 79 -7.22 -1.18 -3.03
CA GLN A 79 -8.27 -1.83 -3.83
C GLN A 79 -8.28 -3.33 -3.57
N ILE A 80 -7.09 -3.96 -3.58
CA ILE A 80 -6.92 -5.39 -3.28
C ILE A 80 -7.43 -5.72 -1.87
N LEU A 81 -7.08 -4.91 -0.86
CA LEU A 81 -7.58 -5.11 0.50
C LEU A 81 -9.10 -4.95 0.60
N ASP A 82 -9.68 -3.94 -0.06
CA ASP A 82 -11.14 -3.70 -0.03
C ASP A 82 -11.90 -4.89 -0.63
N GLU A 83 -11.41 -5.47 -1.73
CA GLU A 83 -11.98 -6.68 -2.31
C GLU A 83 -11.88 -7.87 -1.36
N ALA A 84 -10.71 -8.13 -0.79
CA ALA A 84 -10.50 -9.24 0.13
C ALA A 84 -11.37 -9.11 1.40
N VAL A 85 -11.47 -7.91 1.97
CA VAL A 85 -12.31 -7.64 3.15
C VAL A 85 -13.79 -7.84 2.82
N ARG A 86 -14.28 -7.37 1.67
CA ARG A 86 -15.68 -7.58 1.26
C ARG A 86 -16.01 -9.05 1.05
N LEU A 87 -15.11 -9.81 0.45
CA LEU A 87 -15.27 -11.26 0.28
C LEU A 87 -15.34 -11.96 1.65
N HIS A 88 -14.43 -11.62 2.56
CA HIS A 88 -14.43 -12.19 3.91
C HIS A 88 -15.71 -11.84 4.69
N VAL A 89 -16.15 -10.59 4.64
CA VAL A 89 -17.40 -10.15 5.30
C VAL A 89 -18.62 -10.89 4.74
N ARG A 90 -18.66 -11.17 3.43
CA ARG A 90 -19.74 -11.97 2.83
C ARG A 90 -19.73 -13.42 3.30
N ASP A 91 -18.55 -14.05 3.32
CA ASP A 91 -18.39 -15.45 3.72
C ASP A 91 -18.73 -15.67 5.20
N VAL A 92 -18.18 -14.82 6.07
CA VAL A 92 -18.52 -14.82 7.50
C VAL A 92 -20.00 -14.49 7.70
N GLY A 93 -20.54 -13.50 6.99
CA GLY A 93 -21.96 -13.12 7.06
C GLY A 93 -22.92 -14.26 6.69
N CYS A 94 -22.57 -15.05 5.68
CA CYS A 94 -23.31 -16.24 5.27
C CYS A 94 -23.25 -17.34 6.35
N SER A 95 -22.07 -17.53 6.93
CA SER A 95 -21.82 -18.52 7.99
C SER A 95 -22.51 -18.18 9.31
N THR A 96 -22.73 -16.88 9.61
CA THR A 96 -23.38 -16.41 10.83
C THR A 96 -24.92 -16.35 10.79
N GLY A 97 -25.57 -16.89 9.75
CA GLY A 97 -27.00 -17.23 9.82
C GLY A 97 -27.98 -16.07 9.66
N TRP A 98 -27.72 -15.09 8.79
CA TRP A 98 -28.75 -14.13 8.35
C TRP A 98 -29.74 -14.70 7.31
N ALA A 99 -29.60 -15.97 6.91
CA ALA A 99 -30.54 -16.65 6.02
C ALA A 99 -31.80 -17.21 6.72
N ASN A 100 -31.93 -17.11 8.06
CA ASN A 100 -32.99 -17.77 8.82
C ASN A 100 -34.01 -16.83 9.52
N THR A 101 -34.17 -15.56 9.10
CA THR A 101 -35.10 -14.63 9.80
C THR A 101 -36.08 -13.86 8.92
N THR A 102 -36.51 -14.45 7.80
CA THR A 102 -37.72 -13.97 7.11
C THR A 102 -38.69 -15.14 6.91
N SER A 103 -39.53 -15.35 7.92
CA SER A 103 -40.88 -15.92 7.75
C SER A 103 -41.86 -14.80 7.42
#